data_AF-A0A0C2TBN9-F1
#
_entry.id   AF-A0A0C2TBN9-F1
#
_cell.length_a   1.000
_cell.length_b   1.000
_cell.length_c   1.000
_cell.angle_alpha   90.00
_cell.angle_beta   90.00
_cell.angle_gamma   90.00
#
_symmetry.space_group_name_H-M   'P 1'
#
loop_
_entity.id
_entity.type
_entity.pdbx_description
1 polymer ?
#
loop_
_entity_poly.entity_id
_entity_poly.type
_entity_poly.pdbx_seq_one_letter_code
_entity_poly.pdbx_strand_id
1 'polypeptide(L)'
;MGKAKKALIAFIDAIPESKLTGFPSSAGTIWNTTEFRLDMQGITTNKEFNLQIQANKQASITSVRMIAPSTVAGPVLIGENEEVTAEEVRKKLHEKILIY
;
A
#
# COMPACT_ATOMS: atom_id res chain seq x y z
N MET A 1 -5.02 -0.98 -19.50
CA MET A 1 -4.52 -0.61 -18.16
C MET A 1 -3.71 0.67 -18.26
N GLY A 2 -4.10 1.72 -17.52
CA GLY A 2 -3.38 3.00 -17.49
C GLY A 2 -1.95 2.86 -16.93
N LYS A 3 -1.05 3.79 -17.29
CA LYS A 3 0.35 3.78 -16.82
C LYS A 3 0.47 3.78 -15.30
N ALA A 4 -0.41 4.52 -14.61
CA ALA A 4 -0.45 4.56 -13.14
C ALA A 4 -0.81 3.20 -12.54
N LYS A 5 -1.81 2.51 -13.09
CA LYS A 5 -2.21 1.17 -12.61
C LYS A 5 -1.10 0.13 -12.80
N LYS A 6 -0.41 0.14 -13.95
CA LYS A 6 0.75 -0.73 -14.18
C LYS A 6 1.87 -0.46 -13.18
N ALA A 7 2.16 0.82 -12.91
CA ALA A 7 3.17 1.20 -11.95
C ALA A 7 2.78 0.81 -10.50
N LEU A 8 1.49 0.91 -10.15
CA LEU A 8 1.00 0.49 -8.84
C LEU A 8 1.11 -1.02 -8.64
N ILE A 9 0.74 -1.81 -9.65
CA ILE A 9 0.93 -3.27 -9.65
C ILE A 9 2.41 -3.59 -9.44
N ALA A 10 3.29 -3.01 -10.25
CA ALA A 10 4.73 -3.21 -10.11
C ALA A 10 5.25 -2.76 -8.73
N PHE A 11 4.69 -1.70 -8.15
CA PHE A 11 5.01 -1.28 -6.78
C PHE A 11 4.61 -2.34 -5.76
N ILE A 12 3.37 -2.87 -5.82
CA ILE A 12 2.88 -3.90 -4.89
C ILE A 12 3.75 -5.15 -4.94
N ASP A 13 4.06 -5.63 -6.15
CA ASP A 13 4.93 -6.80 -6.37
C ASP A 13 6.37 -6.56 -5.89
N ALA A 14 6.85 -5.32 -5.96
CA ALA A 14 8.20 -4.95 -5.51
C ALA A 14 8.31 -4.70 -4.00
N ILE A 15 7.20 -4.69 -3.22
CA ILE A 15 7.28 -4.51 -1.77
C ILE A 15 7.97 -5.74 -1.17
N PRO A 16 9.12 -5.59 -0.46
CA PRO A 16 9.79 -6.74 0.12
C PRO A 16 8.94 -7.37 1.22
N GLU A 17 9.00 -8.69 1.36
CA GLU A 17 8.17 -9.44 2.32
C GLU A 17 8.41 -9.00 3.76
N SER A 18 9.67 -8.65 4.10
CA SER A 18 10.03 -8.08 5.40
C SER A 18 9.32 -6.77 5.74
N LYS A 19 8.70 -6.09 4.76
CA LYS A 19 7.88 -4.90 4.96
C LYS A 19 6.40 -5.21 5.05
N LEU A 20 6.00 -6.43 4.69
CA LEU A 20 4.63 -6.93 4.77
C LEU A 20 4.43 -7.84 5.98
N THR A 21 5.45 -7.98 6.82
CA THR A 21 5.43 -8.74 8.08
C THR A 21 5.99 -7.87 9.20
N GLY A 22 5.55 -8.10 10.44
CA GLY A 22 6.06 -7.38 11.62
C GLY A 22 5.78 -5.87 11.59
N PHE A 23 4.55 -5.47 11.25
CA PHE A 23 4.18 -4.06 11.16
C PHE A 23 4.43 -3.31 12.48
N PRO A 24 4.97 -2.08 12.43
CA PRO A 24 5.16 -1.29 13.63
C PRO A 24 3.79 -0.95 14.24
N SER A 25 3.69 -0.95 15.56
CA SER A 25 2.46 -0.60 16.28
C SER A 25 2.07 0.89 16.17
N SER A 26 2.85 1.69 15.43
CA SER A 26 2.65 3.13 15.25
C SER A 26 2.40 3.47 13.78
N ALA A 27 1.52 4.44 13.56
CA ALA A 27 1.25 4.97 12.23
C ALA A 27 2.53 5.52 11.58
N GLY A 28 2.71 5.22 10.29
CA GLY A 28 3.87 5.67 9.55
C GLY A 28 4.07 4.98 8.21
N THR A 29 5.02 5.51 7.44
CA THR A 29 5.37 4.97 6.13
C THR A 29 6.23 3.72 6.28
N ILE A 30 5.69 2.58 5.83
CA ILE A 30 6.38 1.29 5.86
C ILE A 30 7.40 1.20 4.73
N TRP A 31 6.98 1.61 3.53
CA TRP A 31 7.78 1.54 2.31
C TRP A 31 7.44 2.70 1.39
N ASN A 32 8.43 3.25 0.70
CA ASN A 32 8.20 4.30 -0.27
C ASN A 32 9.07 4.11 -1.52
N THR A 33 8.60 4.70 -2.60
CA THR A 33 9.30 4.85 -3.87
C THR A 33 9.02 6.24 -4.41
N THR A 34 9.59 6.60 -5.56
CA THR A 34 9.29 7.88 -6.23
C THR A 34 7.81 8.03 -6.56
N GLU A 35 7.15 6.94 -6.97
CA GLU A 35 5.77 6.98 -7.46
C GLU A 35 4.73 6.81 -6.33
N PHE A 36 4.96 5.85 -5.43
CA PHE A 36 3.99 5.46 -4.41
C PHE A 36 4.64 5.26 -3.04
N ARG A 37 3.82 5.36 -2.00
CA ARG A 37 4.18 5.01 -0.63
C ARG A 37 3.14 4.09 -0.02
N LEU A 38 3.60 3.05 0.65
CA LEU A 38 2.82 2.19 1.54
C LEU A 38 2.89 2.79 2.94
N ASP A 39 1.72 3.13 3.45
CA ASP A 39 1.55 3.78 4.73
C ASP A 39 0.65 2.93 5.64
N MET A 40 1.02 2.85 6.92
CA MET A 40 0.21 2.30 7.98
C MET A 40 -0.49 3.47 8.67
N GLN A 41 -1.79 3.61 8.44
CA GLN A 41 -2.57 4.76 8.94
C GLN A 41 -2.94 4.64 10.42
N GLY A 42 -2.68 3.49 11.03
CA GLY A 42 -2.97 3.21 12.44
C GLY A 42 -3.46 1.78 12.65
N ILE A 43 -3.73 1.47 13.92
CA ILE A 43 -4.35 0.21 14.33
C ILE A 43 -5.85 0.48 14.56
N THR A 44 -6.71 -0.38 14.02
CA THR A 44 -8.16 -0.33 14.29
C THR A 44 -8.46 -0.76 15.73
N THR A 45 -9.68 -0.49 16.21
CA THR A 45 -10.16 -0.94 17.53
C THR A 45 -10.06 -2.47 17.70
N ASN A 46 -10.05 -3.23 16.60
CA ASN A 46 -9.92 -4.69 16.58
C ASN A 46 -8.45 -5.18 16.54
N LYS A 47 -7.47 -4.29 16.76
CA LYS A 47 -6.03 -4.59 16.63
C LYS A 47 -5.61 -5.00 15.20
N GLU A 48 -6.19 -4.38 14.19
CA GLU A 48 -5.81 -4.61 12.79
C GLU A 48 -4.98 -3.44 12.27
N PHE A 49 -3.86 -3.75 11.63
CA PHE A 49 -3.04 -2.79 10.91
C PHE A 49 -3.77 -2.31 9.65
N ASN A 50 -4.03 -1.00 9.54
CA ASN A 50 -4.66 -0.41 8.37
C ASN A 50 -3.60 0.06 7.36
N LEU A 51 -3.40 -0.73 6.31
CA LEU A 51 -2.45 -0.48 5.25
C LEU A 51 -3.11 0.23 4.07
N GLN A 52 -2.48 1.29 3.59
CA GLN A 52 -2.92 2.07 2.44
C GLN A 52 -1.74 2.43 1.54
N ILE A 53 -1.95 2.38 0.23
CA ILE A 53 -1.00 2.88 -0.75
C ILE A 53 -1.48 4.23 -1.26
N GLN A 54 -0.63 5.22 -1.17
CA GLN A 54 -0.88 6.58 -1.65
C GLN A 54 0.08 6.93 -2.77
N ALA A 55 -0.40 7.74 -3.71
CA ALA A 55 0.43 8.30 -4.77
C ALA A 55 1.24 9.50 -4.27
N ASN A 56 2.51 9.58 -4.67
CA ASN A 56 3.40 10.67 -4.31
C ASN A 56 3.28 11.85 -5.28
N LYS A 57 3.28 13.08 -4.75
CA LYS A 57 3.25 14.31 -5.59
C LYS A 57 4.52 14.54 -6.41
N GLN A 58 5.61 13.85 -6.04
CA GLN A 58 6.90 13.86 -6.74
C GLN A 58 7.05 12.69 -7.71
N ALA A 59 5.96 11.98 -8.01
CA ALA A 59 5.95 10.91 -8.99
C ALA A 59 6.44 11.40 -10.36
N SER A 60 7.33 10.61 -10.96
CA SER A 60 7.85 10.79 -12.31
C SER A 60 6.77 10.51 -13.35
N ILE A 61 5.84 9.61 -13.06
CA ILE A 61 4.69 9.31 -13.92
C ILE A 61 3.64 10.39 -13.72
N THR A 62 3.39 11.18 -14.77
CA THR A 62 2.40 12.27 -14.75
C THR A 62 1.01 11.80 -14.29
N SER A 63 0.59 10.60 -14.69
CA SER A 63 -0.70 10.02 -14.26
C SER A 63 -0.76 9.76 -12.76
N VAL A 64 0.34 9.35 -12.13
CA VAL A 64 0.43 9.13 -10.68
C VAL A 64 0.46 10.47 -9.95
N ARG A 65 1.19 11.44 -10.50
CA ARG A 65 1.24 12.81 -9.97
C ARG A 65 -0.11 13.51 -10.01
N MET A 66 -0.94 13.26 -11.03
CA MET A 66 -2.29 13.83 -11.14
C MET A 66 -3.26 13.29 -10.09
N ILE A 67 -3.11 12.03 -9.68
CA ILE A 67 -3.96 11.42 -8.66
C ILE A 67 -3.40 11.64 -7.25
N ALA A 68 -2.12 11.98 -7.10
CA ALA A 68 -1.51 12.30 -5.81
C ALA A 68 -2.13 13.55 -5.17
N PRO A 69 -2.34 13.57 -3.84
CA PRO A 69 -1.92 12.58 -2.83
C PRO A 69 -3.02 11.54 -2.50
N SER A 70 -3.90 11.20 -3.45
CA SER A 70 -5.01 10.28 -3.18
C SER A 70 -4.54 8.86 -2.87
N THR A 71 -5.35 8.15 -2.09
CA THR A 71 -5.19 6.71 -1.85
C THR A 71 -5.53 5.95 -3.14
N VAL A 72 -4.56 5.17 -3.62
CA VAL A 72 -4.66 4.41 -4.88
C VAL A 72 -4.89 2.93 -4.66
N ALA A 73 -4.58 2.40 -3.47
CA ALA A 73 -4.97 1.07 -3.03
C ALA A 73 -5.21 1.03 -1.52
N GLY A 74 -6.20 0.25 -1.09
CA GLY A 74 -6.60 0.09 0.31
C GLY A 74 -7.95 0.74 0.63
N PRO A 75 -8.40 0.69 1.91
CA PRO A 75 -7.73 0.12 3.07
C PRO A 75 -7.63 -1.41 3.03
N VAL A 76 -6.47 -1.93 3.43
CA VAL A 76 -6.26 -3.36 3.71
C VAL A 76 -6.06 -3.51 5.23
N LEU A 77 -6.94 -4.27 5.86
CA LEU A 77 -6.87 -4.57 7.29
C LEU A 77 -6.16 -5.91 7.49
N ILE A 78 -5.09 -5.90 8.30
CA ILE A 78 -4.30 -7.08 8.65
C ILE A 78 -4.33 -7.25 10.17
N GLY A 79 -4.93 -8.33 10.68
CA GLY A 79 -4.96 -8.61 12.11
C GLY A 79 -3.56 -8.89 12.67
N GLU A 80 -3.25 -8.36 13.85
CA GLU A 80 -1.97 -8.61 14.54
C GLU A 80 -1.73 -10.08 14.89
N ASN A 81 -2.81 -10.84 15.14
CA ASN A 81 -2.76 -12.27 15.47
C ASN A 81 -3.04 -13.19 14.28
N GLU A 82 -3.30 -12.62 13.12
CA GLU A 82 -3.53 -13.39 11.90
C GLU A 82 -2.15 -13.60 11.28
N GLU A 83 -1.68 -14.84 11.15
CA GLU A 83 -0.43 -15.17 10.46
C GLU A 83 -0.61 -14.92 8.95
N VAL A 84 -0.76 -13.65 8.56
CA VAL A 84 -1.01 -13.27 7.18
C VAL A 84 0.33 -13.22 6.47
N THR A 85 0.56 -14.17 5.56
CA THR A 85 1.76 -14.19 4.73
C THR A 85 1.83 -12.94 3.87
N ALA A 86 3.05 -12.46 3.60
CA ALA A 86 3.30 -11.32 2.72
C ALA A 86 2.56 -11.43 1.36
N GLU A 87 2.45 -12.65 0.83
CA GLU A 87 1.70 -12.95 -0.40
C GLU A 87 0.21 -12.61 -0.30
N GLU A 88 -0.44 -12.94 0.82
CA GLU A 88 -1.86 -12.64 1.03
C GLU A 88 -2.07 -11.12 1.19
N VAL A 89 -1.13 -10.42 1.83
CA VAL A 89 -1.16 -8.94 1.89
C VAL A 89 -1.03 -8.35 0.48
N ARG A 90 -0.11 -8.85 -0.35
CA ARG A 90 0.02 -8.43 -1.76
C ARG A 90 -1.26 -8.67 -2.53
N LYS A 91 -1.88 -9.84 -2.36
CA LYS A 91 -3.12 -10.19 -3.03
C LYS A 91 -4.27 -9.27 -2.60
N LYS A 92 -4.45 -9.03 -1.30
CA LYS A 92 -5.42 -8.06 -0.77
C LYS A 92 -5.17 -6.65 -1.32
N LEU A 93 -3.91 -6.21 -1.42
CA LEU A 93 -3.55 -4.91 -2.02
C LEU A 93 -3.90 -4.84 -3.51
N HIS A 94 -3.66 -5.93 -4.26
CA HIS A 94 -4.05 -6.07 -5.67
C HIS A 94 -5.56 -6.01 -5.87
N GLU A 95 -6.34 -6.68 -5.02
CA GLU A 95 -7.81 -6.64 -5.05
C GLU A 95 -8.37 -5.26 -4.68
N LYS A 96 -7.65 -4.50 -3.85
CA LYS A 96 -8.07 -3.18 -3.36
C LYS A 96 -7.50 -2.01 -4.17
N ILE A 97 -7.09 -2.22 -5.43
CA ILE A 97 -6.68 -1.14 -6.32
C ILE A 97 -7.89 -0.27 -6.70
N LEU A 98 -7.83 1.02 -6.38
CA LEU A 98 -8.91 1.99 -6.59
C LEU A 98 -8.80 2.77 -7.91
N ILE A 99 -7.72 2.58 -8.66
CA ILE A 99 -7.45 3.32 -9.90
C ILE A 99 -7.71 2.47 -11.16
N TYR A 100 -8.34 3.09 -12.15
CA TYR A 100 -8.77 2.48 -13.43
C TYR A 100 -7.75 2.70 -14.57
#